data_AF-A0A938IZJ4-F1
#
_entry.id   AF-A0A938IZJ4-F1
#
_cell.length_a   1.000
_cell.length_b   1.000
_cell.length_c   1.000
_cell.angle_alpha   90.00
_cell.angle_beta   90.00
_cell.angle_gamma   90.00
#
_symmetry.space_group_name_H-M   'P 1'
#
loop_
_entity.id
_entity.type
_entity.pdbx_description
1 polymer ?
#
loop_
_entity_poly.entity_id
_entity_poly.type
_entity_poly.pdbx_seq_one_letter_code
_entity_poly.pdbx_strand_id
1 'polypeptide(L)'
;MDLGLSADQEQLVDAFTRMCDRAIGPDRVRAAEAAGIDPDGWAALVDLGAPGMGAPEAAGGGGGSLVDLALAAEVLGRALAPVPFVDHAVAVRVLSDHLPPEAPTLAALVAGDRI
;
A
#
# COMPACT_ATOMS: atom_id res chain seq x y z
N MET A 1 17.69 -22.28 9.81
CA MET A 1 16.62 -21.53 9.11
C MET A 1 16.63 -20.14 9.73
N ASP A 2 16.87 -19.12 8.92
CA ASP A 2 16.75 -17.74 9.36
C ASP A 2 15.34 -17.26 9.05
N LEU A 3 14.65 -16.75 10.06
CA LEU A 3 13.27 -16.25 9.98
C LEU A 3 13.21 -14.73 10.24
N GLY A 4 14.38 -14.09 10.38
CA GLY A 4 14.47 -12.64 10.50
C GLY A 4 14.05 -11.95 9.21
N LEU A 5 13.68 -10.67 9.36
CA LEU A 5 13.46 -9.80 8.21
C LEU A 5 14.79 -9.50 7.52
N SER A 6 14.73 -9.33 6.20
CA SER A 6 15.87 -8.73 5.49
C SER A 6 16.02 -7.25 5.84
N ALA A 7 17.20 -6.68 5.59
CA ALA A 7 17.44 -5.25 5.81
C ALA A 7 16.47 -4.35 4.99
N ASP A 8 16.03 -4.81 3.81
CA ASP A 8 15.06 -4.08 2.98
C ASP A 8 13.65 -4.17 3.59
N GLN A 9 13.29 -5.32 4.16
CA GLN A 9 12.03 -5.51 4.86
C GLN A 9 11.96 -4.70 6.16
N GLU A 10 13.06 -4.63 6.91
CA GLU A 10 13.16 -3.74 8.08
C GLU A 10 12.94 -2.28 7.68
N GLN A 11 13.60 -1.82 6.61
CA GLN A 11 13.43 -0.47 6.08
C GLN A 11 11.99 -0.19 5.63
N LEU A 12 11.33 -1.16 5.01
CA LEU A 12 9.93 -1.08 4.61
C LEU A 12 9.03 -0.90 5.83
N VAL A 13 9.16 -1.77 6.83
CA VAL A 13 8.38 -1.70 8.08
C VAL A 13 8.58 -0.34 8.76
N ASP A 14 9.82 0.13 8.82
CA ASP A 14 10.21 1.42 9.36
C ASP A 14 9.57 2.61 8.62
N ALA A 15 9.55 2.55 7.28
CA ALA A 15 8.98 3.61 6.44
C ALA A 15 7.46 3.71 6.63
N PHE A 16 6.76 2.57 6.61
CA PHE A 16 5.32 2.53 6.88
C PHE A 16 5.00 2.97 8.31
N THR A 17 5.82 2.58 9.30
CA THR A 17 5.59 2.95 10.70
C THR A 17 5.69 4.46 10.88
N ARG A 18 6.76 5.08 10.35
CA ARG A 18 6.91 6.54 10.40
C ARG A 18 5.80 7.29 9.66
N MET A 19 5.32 6.73 8.54
CA MET A 19 4.20 7.30 7.81
C MET A 19 2.92 7.24 8.66
N CYS A 20 2.61 6.10 9.26
CA CYS A 20 1.46 5.94 10.15
C CYS A 20 1.55 6.88 11.36
N ASP A 21 2.68 6.94 12.06
CA ASP A 21 2.86 7.81 13.23
C ASP A 21 2.60 9.29 12.92
N ARG A 22 2.89 9.71 11.68
CA ARG A 22 2.70 11.08 11.22
C ARG A 22 1.29 11.34 10.67
N ALA A 23 0.76 10.40 9.90
CA ALA A 23 -0.40 10.62 9.03
C ALA A 23 -1.66 9.88 9.49
N ILE A 24 -1.56 8.88 10.36
CA ILE A 24 -2.68 8.09 10.87
C ILE A 24 -2.76 8.30 12.38
N GLY A 25 -3.84 8.91 12.84
CA GLY A 25 -4.08 9.17 14.27
C GLY A 25 -5.52 8.87 14.67
N PRO A 26 -5.82 8.67 15.97
CA PRO A 26 -7.16 8.30 16.44
C PRO A 26 -8.27 9.22 15.94
N ASP A 27 -8.01 10.51 15.82
CA ASP A 27 -8.99 11.49 15.34
C ASP A 27 -9.29 11.31 13.85
N ARG A 28 -8.27 10.96 13.04
CA ARG A 28 -8.45 10.66 11.62
C ARG A 28 -9.21 9.34 11.42
N VAL A 29 -8.86 8.31 12.21
CA VAL A 29 -9.56 7.02 12.20
C VAL A 29 -11.04 7.22 12.50
N ARG A 30 -11.38 8.01 13.52
CA ARG A 30 -12.78 8.34 13.86
C ARG A 30 -13.46 9.17 12.77
N ALA A 31 -12.76 10.16 12.21
CA ALA A 31 -13.32 10.99 11.14
C ALA A 31 -13.66 10.18 9.87
N ALA A 32 -12.91 9.11 9.60
CA ALA A 32 -13.14 8.24 8.46
C ALA A 32 -14.29 7.24 8.67
N GLU A 33 -14.87 7.10 9.86
CA GLU A 33 -15.86 6.07 10.19
C GLU A 33 -17.05 6.05 9.20
N ALA A 34 -17.57 7.23 8.84
CA ALA A 34 -18.71 7.33 7.94
C ALA A 34 -18.37 7.02 6.47
N ALA A 35 -17.16 7.35 6.02
CA ALA A 35 -16.72 7.15 4.64
C ALA A 35 -16.02 5.80 4.42
N GLY A 36 -15.54 5.17 5.49
CA GLY A 36 -14.73 3.94 5.47
C GLY A 36 -13.28 4.14 5.05
N ILE A 37 -12.95 5.26 4.40
CA ILE A 37 -11.61 5.57 3.89
C ILE A 37 -11.20 6.97 4.36
N ASP A 38 -9.95 7.10 4.84
CA ASP A 38 -9.27 8.38 5.09
C ASP A 38 -8.52 8.83 3.83
N PRO A 39 -8.98 9.88 3.12
CA PRO A 39 -8.35 10.35 1.89
C PRO A 39 -6.92 10.84 2.08
N ASP A 40 -6.58 11.55 3.18
CA ASP A 40 -5.18 12.00 3.33
C ASP A 40 -4.28 10.86 3.81
N GLY A 41 -4.84 9.86 4.52
CA GLY A 41 -4.15 8.62 4.83
C GLY A 41 -3.79 7.84 3.56
N TRP A 42 -4.73 7.77 2.60
CA TRP A 42 -4.47 7.21 1.28
C TRP A 42 -3.44 8.04 0.50
N ALA A 43 -3.55 9.36 0.49
CA ALA A 43 -2.57 10.23 -0.18
C ALA A 43 -1.15 10.04 0.39
N ALA A 44 -1.00 9.89 1.72
CA ALA A 44 0.29 9.61 2.34
C ALA A 44 0.87 8.24 1.92
N LEU A 45 0.03 7.26 1.63
CA LEU A 45 0.45 5.98 1.06
C LEU A 45 0.84 6.07 -0.42
N VAL A 46 0.11 6.87 -1.20
CA VAL A 46 0.44 7.19 -2.59
C VAL A 46 1.84 7.82 -2.66
N ASP A 47 2.12 8.81 -1.81
CA ASP A 47 3.44 9.46 -1.72
C ASP A 47 4.58 8.48 -1.36
N LEU A 48 4.27 7.41 -0.63
CA LEU A 48 5.21 6.34 -0.27
C LEU A 48 5.38 5.29 -1.38
N GLY A 49 4.56 5.34 -2.44
CA GLY A 49 4.56 4.36 -3.54
C GLY A 49 3.84 3.05 -3.20
N ALA A 50 3.06 3.02 -2.11
CA ALA A 50 2.36 1.81 -1.65
C ALA A 50 1.34 1.23 -2.65
N PRO A 51 0.55 2.02 -3.41
CA PRO A 51 -0.47 1.48 -4.32
C PRO A 51 0.09 0.52 -5.38
N GLY A 52 1.26 0.86 -5.93
CA GLY A 52 1.95 0.08 -6.96
C GLY A 52 3.01 -0.88 -6.45
N MET A 53 3.27 -0.93 -5.14
CA MET A 53 4.47 -1.61 -4.60
C MET A 53 4.53 -3.10 -4.97
N GLY A 54 3.38 -3.76 -5.09
CA GLY A 54 3.27 -5.18 -5.45
C GLY A 54 3.11 -5.47 -6.94
N ALA A 55 2.99 -4.45 -7.80
CA ALA A 55 2.92 -4.62 -9.24
C ALA A 55 4.31 -4.91 -9.83
N PRO A 56 4.39 -5.61 -10.98
CA PRO A 56 5.63 -5.77 -11.72
C PRO A 56 6.23 -4.41 -12.12
N GLU A 57 7.56 -4.34 -12.16
CA GLU A 57 8.28 -3.13 -12.56
C GLU A 57 7.95 -2.72 -14.00
N ALA A 58 7.66 -3.69 -14.87
CA ALA A 58 7.22 -3.44 -16.25
C ALA A 58 5.91 -2.64 -16.34
N ALA A 59 5.06 -2.70 -15.30
CA ALA A 59 3.83 -1.92 -15.17
C ALA A 59 4.02 -0.62 -14.36
N GLY A 60 5.28 -0.24 -14.07
CA GLY A 60 5.60 0.92 -13.23
C GLY A 60 5.48 0.65 -11.72
N GLY A 61 5.36 -0.62 -11.32
CA GLY A 61 5.28 -1.04 -9.92
C GLY A 61 6.63 -1.19 -9.21
N GLY A 62 6.56 -1.59 -7.94
CA GLY A 62 7.73 -1.76 -7.08
C GLY A 62 8.33 -3.17 -7.03
N GLY A 63 7.71 -4.17 -7.66
CA GLY A 63 8.21 -5.56 -7.68
C GLY A 63 8.14 -6.29 -6.33
N GLY A 64 7.46 -5.71 -5.34
CA GLY A 64 7.36 -6.24 -3.98
C GLY A 64 6.75 -7.63 -3.92
N SER A 65 7.33 -8.45 -3.04
CA SER A 65 6.83 -9.79 -2.77
C SER A 65 5.54 -9.75 -1.96
N LEU A 66 4.87 -10.91 -1.85
CA LEU A 66 3.72 -11.05 -0.97
C LEU A 66 4.08 -10.81 0.51
N VAL A 67 5.31 -11.11 0.92
CA VAL A 67 5.79 -10.84 2.28
C VAL A 67 5.90 -9.34 2.53
N ASP A 68 6.44 -8.58 1.56
CA ASP A 68 6.59 -7.13 1.69
C ASP A 68 5.22 -6.43 1.80
N LEU A 69 4.24 -6.90 1.02
CA LEU A 69 2.84 -6.47 1.13
C LEU A 69 2.21 -6.83 2.47
N ALA A 70 2.49 -8.03 2.98
CA ALA A 70 1.97 -8.47 4.28
C ALA A 70 2.56 -7.65 5.44
N LEU A 71 3.85 -7.29 5.38
CA LEU A 71 4.50 -6.42 6.35
C LEU A 71 3.91 -5.01 6.34
N ALA A 72 3.69 -4.44 5.15
CA ALA A 72 2.99 -3.15 5.02
C ALA A 72 1.58 -3.22 5.61
N ALA A 73 0.82 -4.28 5.30
CA ALA A 73 -0.52 -4.50 5.85
C ALA A 73 -0.51 -4.67 7.38
N GLU A 74 0.50 -5.32 7.97
CA GLU A 74 0.63 -5.46 9.42
C GLU A 74 0.79 -4.10 10.10
N VAL A 75 1.68 -3.25 9.57
CA VAL A 75 1.92 -1.90 10.11
C VAL A 75 0.65 -1.04 10.00
N LEU A 76 -0.01 -1.06 8.85
CA LEU A 76 -1.26 -0.34 8.63
C LEU A 76 -2.38 -0.83 9.56
N GLY A 77 -2.49 -2.14 9.75
CA GLY A 77 -3.45 -2.76 10.67
C GLY A 77 -3.18 -2.38 12.13
N ARG A 78 -1.91 -2.32 12.54
CA ARG A 78 -1.50 -1.85 13.87
C ARG A 78 -1.94 -0.40 14.14
N ALA A 79 -1.90 0.45 13.11
CA ALA A 79 -2.35 1.83 13.19
C ALA A 79 -3.88 2.00 13.02
N LEU A 80 -4.62 0.91 12.77
CA LEU A 80 -6.03 0.94 12.37
C LEU A 80 -6.28 1.88 11.17
N ALA A 81 -5.33 1.93 10.23
CA ALA A 81 -5.39 2.84 9.09
C ALA A 81 -6.64 2.53 8.23
N PRO A 82 -7.60 3.47 8.09
CA PRO A 82 -8.81 3.26 7.31
C PRO A 82 -8.49 3.53 5.84
N VAL A 83 -7.77 2.61 5.21
CA VAL A 83 -7.29 2.71 3.83
C VAL A 83 -7.49 1.38 3.10
N PRO A 84 -7.78 1.39 1.80
CA PRO A 84 -8.13 0.19 1.03
C PRO A 84 -6.91 -0.64 0.60
N PHE A 85 -5.83 -0.64 1.39
CA PHE A 85 -4.52 -1.13 0.93
C PHE A 85 -4.54 -2.61 0.51
N VAL A 86 -5.17 -3.49 1.29
CA VAL A 86 -5.19 -4.94 0.99
C VAL A 86 -5.98 -5.22 -0.29
N ASP A 87 -7.19 -4.67 -0.39
CA ASP A 87 -8.05 -4.85 -1.57
C ASP A 87 -7.38 -4.29 -2.82
N HIS A 88 -6.76 -3.11 -2.69
CA HIS A 88 -6.00 -2.46 -3.77
C HIS A 88 -4.80 -3.30 -4.21
N ALA A 89 -3.99 -3.79 -3.27
CA ALA A 89 -2.83 -4.62 -3.57
C ALA A 89 -3.21 -5.92 -4.29
N VAL A 90 -4.33 -6.55 -3.89
CA VAL A 90 -4.87 -7.73 -4.59
C VAL A 90 -5.32 -7.36 -6.00
N ALA A 91 -6.11 -6.30 -6.15
CA ALA A 91 -6.61 -5.85 -7.45
C ALA A 91 -5.48 -5.52 -8.41
N VAL A 92 -4.48 -4.76 -7.96
CA VAL A 92 -3.30 -4.39 -8.75
C VAL A 92 -2.54 -5.63 -9.22
N ARG A 93 -2.29 -6.62 -8.35
CA ARG A 93 -1.59 -7.85 -8.75
C ARG A 93 -2.36 -8.65 -9.78
N VAL A 94 -3.65 -8.89 -9.54
CA VAL A 94 -4.50 -9.65 -10.46
C VAL A 94 -4.61 -8.96 -11.82
N LEU A 95 -4.79 -7.63 -11.83
CA LEU A 95 -4.89 -6.88 -13.07
C LEU A 95 -3.55 -6.78 -13.80
N SER A 96 -2.42 -6.77 -13.09
CA SER A 96 -1.09 -6.81 -13.71
C SER A 96 -0.84 -8.11 -14.50
N ASP A 97 -1.47 -9.22 -14.09
CA ASP A 97 -1.35 -10.51 -14.78
C ASP A 97 -2.26 -10.61 -16.02
N HIS A 98 -3.25 -9.73 -16.14
CA HIS A 98 -4.33 -9.86 -17.12
C HIS A 98 -4.52 -8.65 -18.05
N LEU A 99 -3.93 -7.50 -17.71
CA LEU A 99 -3.94 -6.31 -18.53
C LEU A 99 -2.53 -6.03 -19.09
N PRO A 100 -2.42 -5.44 -20.28
CA PRO A 100 -1.13 -4.96 -20.75
C PRO A 100 -0.59 -3.86 -19.81
N PRO A 101 0.74 -3.74 -19.63
CA PRO A 101 1.35 -2.73 -18.76
C PRO A 101 0.91 -1.29 -19.06
N GLU A 102 0.66 -0.99 -20.34
CA GLU A 102 0.19 0.31 -20.83
C GLU A 102 -1.33 0.55 -20.65
N ALA A 103 -2.08 -0.39 -20.06
CA ALA A 103 -3.50 -0.22 -19.82
C ALA A 103 -3.77 0.98 -18.90
N PRO A 104 -4.58 1.99 -19.31
CA PRO A 104 -4.81 3.18 -18.51
C PRO A 104 -5.38 2.90 -17.11
N THR A 105 -6.21 1.85 -16.99
CA THR A 105 -6.74 1.41 -15.69
C THR A 105 -5.65 0.88 -14.78
N LEU A 106 -4.69 0.11 -15.30
CA LEU A 106 -3.58 -0.42 -14.51
C LEU A 106 -2.66 0.71 -14.07
N ALA A 107 -2.31 1.62 -14.98
CA ALA A 107 -1.49 2.79 -14.68
C ALA A 107 -2.11 3.66 -13.57
N ALA A 108 -3.42 3.92 -13.63
CA ALA A 108 -4.11 4.70 -12.59
C ALA A 108 -4.15 4.00 -11.22
N LEU A 109 -4.25 2.66 -11.19
CA LEU A 109 -4.21 1.90 -9.93
C LEU A 109 -2.79 1.84 -9.36
N VAL A 110 -1.78 1.63 -10.19
CA VAL A 110 -0.36 1.64 -9.77
C VAL A 110 0.04 3.00 -9.22
N ALA A 111 -0.44 4.09 -9.82
CA ALA A 111 -0.24 5.46 -9.33
C ALA A 111 -1.07 5.78 -8.07
N GLY A 112 -2.14 5.03 -7.79
CA GLY A 112 -3.07 5.31 -6.69
C GLY A 112 -4.04 6.46 -6.95
N ASP A 113 -4.13 6.93 -8.20
CA ASP A 113 -5.12 7.92 -8.68
C ASP A 113 -6.55 7.36 -8.66
N ARG A 114 -6.66 6.04 -8.61
CA ARG A 114 -7.92 5.30 -8.49
C ARG A 114 -7.82 4.33 -7.32
N ILE A 115 -8.90 4.27 -6.54
CA ILE A 115 -9.20 3.23 -5.55
C ILE A 115 -10.23 2.27 -6.17
#